data_AF-A0A3D4UMG5-F1
#
_entry.id   AF-A0A3D4UMG5-F1
#
_cell.length_a   1.000
_cell.length_b   1.000
_cell.length_c   1.000
_cell.angle_alpha   90.00
_cell.angle_beta   90.00
_cell.angle_gamma   90.00
#
_symmetry.space_group_name_H-M   'P 1'
#
loop_
_entity.id
_entity.type
_entity.pdbx_description
1 polymer ?
#
loop_
_entity_poly.entity_id
_entity_poly.type
_entity_poly.pdbx_seq_one_letter_code
_entity_poly.pdbx_strand_id
1 'polypeptide(L)' 'IEPLTIDDGEPIVKEIEAFLDAVRDGTQPAIDAEAGFVNVRTAERIVEAIKKSVGAEHATALS' A
#
# COMPACT_ATOMS: atom_id res chain seq x y z
N ILE A 1 -13.33 -15.15 21.65
CA ILE A 1 -13.13 -14.41 20.38
C ILE A 1 -14.20 -13.33 20.38
N GLU A 2 -13.80 -12.06 20.32
CA GLU A 2 -14.77 -10.96 20.20
C GLU A 2 -15.38 -10.95 18.79
N PRO A 3 -16.69 -10.64 18.64
CA PRO A 3 -17.30 -10.53 17.33
C PRO A 3 -16.64 -9.43 16.51
N LEU A 4 -16.27 -9.72 15.27
CA LEU A 4 -15.77 -8.72 14.34
C LEU A 4 -16.92 -7.78 13.96
N THR A 5 -16.95 -6.57 14.51
CA THR A 5 -17.91 -5.54 14.11
C THR A 5 -17.42 -4.92 12.81
N ILE A 6 -18.17 -5.13 11.72
CA ILE A 6 -17.91 -4.45 10.46
C ILE A 6 -18.63 -3.10 10.54
N ASP A 7 -17.85 -2.03 10.43
CA ASP A 7 -18.34 -0.67 10.39
C ASP A 7 -18.64 -0.27 8.93
N ASP A 8 -19.87 0.19 8.67
CA ASP A 8 -20.41 0.52 7.35
C ASP A 8 -19.87 1.81 6.71
N GLY A 9 -19.06 2.60 7.44
CA GLY A 9 -18.51 3.83 6.87
C GLY A 9 -17.52 3.58 5.71
N GLU A 10 -17.55 4.47 4.70
CA GLU A 10 -16.73 4.37 3.51
C GLU A 10 -15.23 4.39 3.86
N PRO A 11 -14.43 3.38 3.45
CA PRO A 11 -13.03 3.25 3.88
C PRO A 11 -12.18 4.49 3.59
N ILE A 12 -12.36 5.11 2.43
CA ILE A 12 -11.59 6.30 2.03
C ILE A 12 -11.95 7.52 2.88
N VAL A 13 -13.22 7.65 3.29
CA VAL A 13 -13.66 8.76 4.15
C VAL A 13 -13.00 8.62 5.52
N LYS A 14 -13.03 7.42 6.11
CA LYS A 14 -12.39 7.16 7.41
C LYS A 14 -10.88 7.42 7.38
N GLU A 15 -10.22 7.07 6.29
CA GLU A 15 -8.78 7.31 6.15
C GLU A 15 -8.45 8.81 6.07
N ILE A 16 -9.27 9.59 5.34
CA ILE A 16 -9.13 11.05 5.29
C ILE A 16 -9.42 11.68 6.65
N GLU A 17 -10.46 11.25 7.35
CA GLU A 17 -10.79 11.74 8.69
C GLU A 17 -9.65 11.47 9.68
N ALA A 18 -9.12 10.24 9.70
CA ALA A 18 -7.98 9.87 10.54
C ALA A 18 -6.73 10.71 10.24
N PHE A 19 -6.46 11.01 8.96
CA PHE A 19 -5.37 11.89 8.58
C PHE A 19 -5.58 13.32 9.09
N LEU A 20 -6.78 13.88 8.92
CA LEU A 20 -7.09 15.23 9.38
C LEU A 20 -6.98 15.35 10.91
N ASP A 21 -7.42 14.33 11.64
CA ASP A 21 -7.32 14.30 13.10
C ASP A 21 -5.85 14.21 13.56
N ALA A 22 -5.03 13.40 12.90
CA ALA A 22 -3.59 13.36 13.17
C ALA A 22 -2.92 14.73 12.99
N VAL A 23 -3.30 15.47 11.93
CA VAL A 23 -2.81 16.84 11.69
C VAL A 23 -3.29 17.81 12.76
N ARG A 24 -4.57 17.76 13.14
CA ARG A 24 -5.15 18.65 14.15
C ARG A 24 -4.52 18.44 15.53
N ASP A 25 -4.31 17.19 15.89
CA ASP A 25 -3.83 16.81 17.23
C ASP A 25 -2.30 16.77 17.31
N GLY A 26 -1.59 16.93 16.19
CA GLY A 26 -0.14 16.82 16.12
C GLY A 26 0.35 15.39 16.44
N THR A 27 -0.48 14.38 16.19
CA THR A 27 -0.14 12.98 16.40
C THR A 27 0.37 12.34 15.11
N GLN A 28 1.04 11.19 15.23
CA GLN A 28 1.55 10.47 14.07
C GLN A 28 0.41 9.64 13.45
N PRO A 29 0.17 9.74 12.13
CA PRO A 29 -0.79 8.88 11.45
C PRO A 29 -0.32 7.43 11.45
N ALA A 30 -1.25 6.50 11.22
CA ALA A 30 -0.96 5.06 11.21
C ALA A 30 0.13 4.67 10.19
N ILE A 31 0.23 5.40 9.08
CA ILE A 31 1.31 5.29 8.08
C ILE A 31 1.95 6.66 7.92
N ASP A 32 3.23 6.76 8.24
CA ASP A 32 4.02 7.96 8.04
C ASP A 32 4.67 8.01 6.65
N ALA A 33 5.38 9.12 6.38
CA ALA A 33 6.02 9.36 5.10
C ALA A 33 7.13 8.34 4.78
N GLU A 34 7.88 7.86 5.79
CA GLU A 34 8.96 6.91 5.58
C GLU A 34 8.40 5.53 5.23
N ALA A 35 7.40 5.07 5.99
CA ALA A 35 6.67 3.83 5.71
C ALA A 35 6.01 3.88 4.31
N GLY A 36 5.37 5.00 3.98
CA GLY A 36 4.78 5.21 2.65
C GLY A 36 5.82 5.15 1.53
N PHE A 37 6.99 5.76 1.71
CA PHE A 37 8.08 5.70 0.74
C PHE A 37 8.63 4.28 0.55
N VAL A 38 8.84 3.54 1.64
CA VAL A 38 9.30 2.14 1.60
C VAL A 38 8.29 1.26 0.85
N ASN A 39 6.99 1.48 1.05
CA ASN A 39 5.95 0.74 0.34
C ASN A 39 6.03 0.96 -1.17
N VAL A 40 6.15 2.22 -1.62
CA VAL A 40 6.27 2.54 -3.05
C VAL A 40 7.54 1.92 -3.65
N ARG A 41 8.69 2.04 -3.00
CA ARG A 41 9.95 1.45 -3.47
C ARG A 41 9.90 -0.08 -3.52
N THR A 42 9.18 -0.70 -2.60
CA THR A 42 8.99 -2.15 -2.60
C THR A 42 8.10 -2.59 -3.75
N ALA A 43 6.97 -1.89 -3.97
CA ALA A 43 6.09 -2.15 -5.10
C ALA A 43 6.82 -2.00 -6.44
N GLU A 44 7.64 -0.95 -6.59
CA GLU A 44 8.48 -0.73 -7.78
C GLU A 44 9.40 -1.94 -8.05
N ARG A 45 10.09 -2.44 -7.02
CA ARG A 45 10.99 -3.61 -7.15
C ARG A 45 10.24 -4.87 -7.56
N ILE A 46 9.03 -5.08 -7.02
CA ILE A 46 8.17 -6.22 -7.39
C ILE A 46 7.77 -6.11 -8.86
N VAL A 47 7.30 -4.94 -9.30
CA VAL A 47 6.91 -4.71 -10.69
C VAL A 47 8.09 -4.95 -11.65
N GLU A 48 9.28 -4.46 -11.31
CA GLU A 48 10.48 -4.69 -12.11
C GLU A 48 10.89 -6.17 -12.16
N ALA A 49 10.75 -6.91 -11.06
CA ALA A 49 11.00 -8.35 -11.05
C ALA A 49 10.01 -9.10 -11.96
N ILE A 50 8.73 -8.74 -11.92
CA ILE A 50 7.69 -9.33 -12.79
C ILE A 50 8.01 -9.06 -14.26
N LYS A 51 8.34 -7.82 -14.63
CA LYS A 51 8.70 -7.47 -16.02
C LYS A 51 9.88 -8.29 -16.54
N LYS A 52 10.93 -8.46 -15.73
CA LYS A 52 12.10 -9.28 -16.08
C LYS A 52 11.74 -10.75 -16.24
N SER A 53 10.89 -11.28 -15.37
CA SER A 53 10.41 -12.67 -15.45
C SER A 53 9.63 -12.92 -16.75
N VAL A 54 8.63 -12.07 -17.04
CA VAL A 54 7.79 -12.21 -18.25
C VAL A 54 8.61 -12.03 -19.54
N GLY A 55 9.58 -11.11 -19.53
CA GLY A 55 10.50 -10.90 -20.65
C GLY A 55 11.45 -12.07 -20.88
N ALA A 56 11.93 -12.71 -19.81
CA ALA A 56 12.79 -13.90 -19.91
C ALA A 56 12.01 -15.13 -20.43
N GLU A 57 10.75 -15.32 -20.02
CA GLU A 57 9.89 -16.38 -20.55
C GLU A 57 9.64 -16.25 -22.06
N HIS A 58 9.41 -15.03 -22.55
CA HIS A 58 9.24 -14.78 -23.99
C HIS A 58 10.52 -15.06 -24.81
N ALA A 59 11.69 -14.74 -24.27
CA ALA A 59 12.97 -15.03 -24.94
C ALA A 59 13.24 -16.55 -25.05
N THR A 60 12.81 -17.33 -24.06
CA THR A 60 13.00 -18.79 -24.01
C THR A 60 12.02 -19.52 -24.94
N ALA A 61 10.84 -18.96 -25.21
CA ALA A 61 9.85 -19.53 -26.13
C ALA A 61 10.19 -19.34 -27.63
N LEU A 62 11.17 -18.47 -27.95
CA LEU A 62 11.60 -18.14 -29.32
C LEU A 62 12.95 -18.77 -29.70
N SER A 63 13.58 -19.52 -28.79
CA SER A 63 14.84 -20.26 -28.97
C SER A 63 14.59 -21.75 -29.04
#